data_AF-F0WWW6-F1
#
_entry.id   AF-F0WWW6-F1
#
_cell.length_a   1.000
_cell.length_b   1.000
_cell.length_c   1.000
_cell.angle_alpha   90.00
_cell.angle_beta   90.00
_cell.angle_gamma   90.00
#
_symmetry.space_group_name_H-M   'P 1'
#
loop_
_entity.id
_entity.type
_entity.pdbx_description
1 polymer ?
#
loop_
_entity_poly.entity_id
_entity_poly.type
_entity_poly.pdbx_seq_one_letter_code
_entity_poly.pdbx_strand_id
1 'polypeptide(L)'
;MHYEGSLLRAVNLGDSGFIVCRRKSQNANLARNMRQCWEVVYESKHQSHFFNCPYQLGHLNGDSPEISDQIEYSVQAEDVIILGTDGLFDNLYPSQIAIILDHLGPNFLYEPQLVEEAANNIAHEAHQTSKCKQGSTPFAIAARKAGYKYDGGKMDDITVIISMVAKSVLP
;
A
#
# COMPACT_ATOMS: atom_id res chain seq x y z
N MET A 1 1.38 14.66 0.53
CA MET A 1 1.90 14.37 -0.83
C MET A 1 1.72 15.60 -1.68
N HIS A 2 2.72 15.95 -2.49
CA HIS A 2 2.64 17.03 -3.47
C HIS A 2 2.98 16.46 -4.85
N TYR A 3 2.28 16.93 -5.89
CA TYR A 3 2.43 16.45 -7.25
C TYR A 3 2.90 17.60 -8.14
N GLU A 4 4.06 17.45 -8.78
CA GLU A 4 4.62 18.44 -9.70
C GLU A 4 5.03 17.71 -10.98
N GLY A 5 4.26 17.88 -12.06
CA GLY A 5 4.53 17.22 -13.35
C GLY A 5 4.24 15.71 -13.37
N SER A 6 5.28 14.88 -13.26
CA SER A 6 5.19 13.40 -13.17
C SER A 6 5.87 12.87 -11.92
N LEU A 7 6.12 13.73 -10.94
CA LEU A 7 6.87 13.40 -9.72
C LEU A 7 5.94 13.40 -8.51
N LEU A 8 5.89 12.24 -7.83
CA LEU A 8 5.31 12.10 -6.50
C LEU A 8 6.38 12.41 -5.46
N ARG A 9 6.14 13.43 -4.63
CA ARG A 9 6.93 13.72 -3.44
C ARG A 9 6.19 13.30 -2.18
N ALA A 10 6.85 12.48 -1.37
CA ALA A 10 6.37 12.04 -0.07
C ALA A 10 7.47 12.20 0.99
N VAL A 11 7.04 12.42 2.23
CA VAL A 11 7.89 12.40 3.41
C VAL A 11 7.23 11.43 4.37
N ASN A 12 7.95 10.42 4.82
CA ASN A 12 7.45 9.40 5.74
C ASN A 12 8.31 9.37 7.00
N LEU A 13 7.66 9.24 8.16
CA LEU A 13 8.33 8.92 9.41
C LEU A 13 7.55 7.83 10.13
N GLY A 14 8.16 6.66 10.26
CA GLY A 14 7.55 5.48 10.89
C GLY A 14 7.23 4.38 9.89
N ASP A 15 6.21 3.57 10.20
CA ASP A 15 5.84 2.34 9.49
C ASP A 15 4.46 2.41 8.80
N SER A 16 3.83 3.59 8.78
CA SER A 16 2.88 3.91 7.72
C SER A 16 3.62 3.99 6.38
N GLY A 17 2.87 3.90 5.28
CA GLY A 17 3.49 3.85 3.97
C GLY A 17 2.52 4.03 2.81
N PHE A 18 3.04 3.84 1.61
CA PHE A 18 2.26 3.80 0.40
C PHE A 18 2.86 2.85 -0.64
N ILE A 19 1.97 2.34 -1.49
CA ILE A 19 2.34 1.59 -2.69
C ILE A 19 1.83 2.31 -3.93
N VAL A 20 2.51 2.11 -5.06
CA VAL A 20 2.04 2.54 -6.38
C VAL A 20 1.70 1.30 -7.19
N CYS A 21 0.45 1.21 -7.62
CA CYS A 21 -0.06 0.17 -8.50
C CYS A 21 -0.22 0.73 -9.91
N ARG A 22 0.24 -0.04 -10.91
CA ARG A 22 0.13 0.31 -12.33
C ARG A 22 -0.46 -0.86 -13.09
N ARG A 23 -1.42 -0.57 -13.97
CA ARG A 23 -1.99 -1.57 -14.87
C ARG A 23 -0.97 -1.93 -15.95
N LYS A 24 -0.60 -3.21 -16.05
CA LYS A 24 0.28 -3.72 -17.11
C LYS A 24 -0.43 -4.76 -17.95
N SER A 25 -0.05 -4.81 -19.22
CA SER A 25 -0.44 -5.93 -20.10
C SER A 25 0.48 -7.10 -19.80
N GLN A 26 -0.07 -8.22 -19.35
CA GLN A 26 0.71 -9.44 -19.25
C GLN A 26 0.70 -10.16 -20.60
N ASN A 27 1.91 -10.45 -21.10
CA ASN A 27 2.10 -11.43 -22.17
C ASN A 27 1.74 -12.80 -21.58
N ALA A 28 0.47 -13.17 -21.72
CA ALA A 28 0.02 -14.50 -21.43
C ALA A 28 0.60 -15.45 -22.49
N ASN A 29 1.86 -15.89 -22.30
CA ASN A 29 2.51 -16.90 -23.13
C ASN A 29 1.78 -18.26 -23.16
N LEU A 30 0.61 -18.38 -22.51
CA LEU A 30 -0.23 -19.58 -22.51
C LEU A 30 -1.76 -19.35 -22.64
N ALA A 31 -2.26 -18.11 -22.65
CA ALA A 31 -3.71 -17.86 -22.76
C ALA A 31 -3.98 -16.89 -23.91
N ARG A 32 -4.88 -17.26 -24.82
CA ARG A 32 -5.21 -16.56 -26.07
C ARG A 32 -5.79 -15.14 -25.91
N ASN A 33 -5.80 -14.57 -24.71
CA ASN A 33 -6.29 -13.22 -24.42
C ASN A 33 -5.29 -12.47 -23.55
N MET A 34 -4.79 -11.33 -24.04
CA MET A 34 -4.06 -10.36 -23.22
C MET A 34 -4.99 -9.92 -22.08
N ARG A 35 -4.60 -10.17 -20.83
CA ARG A 35 -5.29 -9.65 -19.66
C ARG A 35 -4.44 -8.52 -19.08
N GLN A 36 -5.06 -7.38 -18.86
CA GLN A 36 -4.47 -6.33 -18.05
C GLN A 36 -4.67 -6.68 -16.58
N CYS A 37 -3.63 -6.52 -15.77
CA CYS A 37 -3.70 -6.68 -14.32
C CYS A 37 -2.96 -5.54 -13.62
N TRP A 38 -3.32 -5.29 -12.37
CA TRP A 38 -2.62 -4.38 -11.48
C TRP A 38 -1.32 -5.01 -10.98
N GLU A 39 -0.24 -4.26 -11.06
CA GLU A 39 1.05 -4.65 -10.48
C GLU A 39 1.55 -3.55 -9.56
N VAL A 40 2.09 -3.95 -8.41
CA VAL A 40 2.81 -3.02 -7.52
C VAL A 40 4.15 -2.69 -8.17
N VAL A 41 4.33 -1.42 -8.53
CA VAL A 41 5.55 -0.91 -9.18
C VAL A 41 6.45 -0.11 -8.21
N TYR A 42 5.93 0.21 -7.03
CA TYR A 42 6.68 0.82 -5.95
C TYR A 42 6.04 0.51 -4.59
N GLU A 43 6.87 0.39 -3.57
CA GLU A 43 6.49 0.26 -2.17
C GLU A 43 7.45 1.12 -1.34
N SER A 44 6.90 2.02 -0.53
CA SER A 44 7.71 2.84 0.38
C SER A 44 8.33 1.98 1.47
N LYS A 45 9.54 2.33 1.91
CA LYS A 45 10.19 1.62 3.02
C LYS A 45 9.53 1.99 4.35
N HIS A 46 9.30 0.98 5.19
CA HIS A 46 8.94 1.21 6.58
C HIS A 46 10.20 1.55 7.38
N GLN A 47 10.07 2.48 8.32
CA GLN A 47 11.14 2.87 9.20
C GLN A 47 10.82 2.40 10.63
N SER A 48 11.73 1.66 11.23
CA SER A 48 11.63 1.24 12.63
C SER A 48 13.00 1.17 13.30
N HIS A 49 13.04 1.40 14.61
CA HIS A 49 14.24 1.21 15.43
C HIS A 49 14.56 -0.28 15.61
N PHE A 50 13.51 -1.08 15.81
CA PHE A 50 13.52 -2.53 15.88
C PHE A 50 12.10 -3.05 15.62
N PHE A 51 11.91 -4.37 15.64
CA PHE A 51 10.62 -4.99 15.33
C PHE A 51 9.46 -4.38 16.14
N ASN A 52 8.44 -3.90 15.42
CA ASN A 52 7.22 -3.30 16.00
C ASN A 52 7.50 -2.09 16.91
N CYS A 53 8.57 -1.34 16.64
CA CYS A 53 8.88 -0.06 17.27
C CYS A 53 9.23 0.97 16.17
N PRO A 54 8.22 1.58 15.54
CA PRO A 54 8.44 2.55 14.48
C PRO A 54 9.16 3.80 14.98
N TYR A 55 9.75 4.54 14.04
CA TYR A 55 10.10 5.93 14.32
C TYR A 55 8.82 6.75 14.51
N GLN A 56 8.77 7.61 15.50
CA GLN A 56 7.56 8.35 15.86
C GLN A 56 7.89 9.77 16.29
N LEU A 57 7.16 10.76 15.73
CA LEU A 57 7.23 12.14 16.22
C LEU A 57 6.67 12.22 17.64
N GLY A 58 7.27 13.05 18.48
CA GLY A 58 6.86 13.19 19.88
C GLY A 58 7.52 14.38 20.57
N HIS A 59 6.94 14.82 21.68
CA HIS A 59 7.35 16.05 22.36
C HIS A 59 8.62 15.91 23.20
N LEU A 60 8.77 14.80 23.94
CA LEU A 60 9.88 14.61 24.89
C LEU A 60 10.88 13.53 24.46
N ASN A 61 10.39 12.42 23.89
CA ASN A 61 11.20 11.27 23.45
C ASN A 61 10.81 10.84 22.03
N GLY A 62 10.39 11.81 21.21
CA GLY A 62 10.10 11.58 19.81
C GLY A 62 11.35 11.63 18.96
N ASP A 63 11.26 11.00 17.80
CA ASP A 63 12.25 11.12 16.76
C ASP A 63 12.21 12.49 16.09
N SER A 64 13.37 12.95 15.60
CA SER A 64 13.47 14.19 14.85
C SER A 64 12.77 14.05 13.49
N PRO A 65 12.02 15.05 12.99
CA PRO A 65 11.51 15.02 11.63
C PRO A 65 12.63 14.94 10.56
N GLU A 66 13.86 15.31 10.92
CA GLU A 66 15.02 15.29 10.01
C GLU A 66 15.44 13.88 9.57
N ILE A 67 15.04 12.83 10.31
CA ILE A 67 15.34 11.44 9.95
C ILE A 67 14.24 10.78 9.11
N SER A 68 13.24 11.56 8.70
CA SER A 68 12.19 11.10 7.79
C SER A 68 12.77 10.64 6.44
N ASP A 69 12.13 9.64 5.85
CA ASP A 69 12.44 9.21 4.48
C ASP A 69 11.84 10.22 3.51
N GLN A 70 12.69 10.87 2.70
CA GLN A 70 12.28 11.78 1.64
C GLN A 70 12.23 11.01 0.32
N ILE A 71 11.03 10.85 -0.20
CA ILE A 71 10.75 9.98 -1.34
C ILE A 71 10.37 10.83 -2.53
N GLU A 72 11.12 10.66 -3.62
CA GLU A 72 10.77 11.14 -4.95
C GLU A 72 10.58 9.93 -5.87
N TYR A 73 9.36 9.77 -6.41
CA TYR A 73 9.05 8.66 -7.31
C TYR A 73 8.35 9.15 -8.57
N SER A 74 8.82 8.71 -9.74
CA SER A 74 8.20 9.04 -11.02
C SER A 74 6.95 8.21 -11.26
N VAL A 75 5.81 8.89 -11.34
CA VAL A 75 4.50 8.30 -11.56
C VAL A 75 4.03 8.57 -12.99
N GLN A 76 3.07 7.76 -13.43
CA GLN A 76 2.45 7.81 -14.74
C GLN A 76 0.96 8.07 -14.58
N ALA A 77 0.34 8.65 -15.61
CA ALA A 77 -1.10 8.75 -15.65
C ALA A 77 -1.73 7.36 -15.52
N GLU A 78 -2.86 7.28 -14.81
CA GLU A 78 -3.55 6.03 -14.44
C GLU A 78 -2.85 5.19 -13.36
N ASP A 79 -1.74 5.65 -12.78
CA ASP A 79 -1.22 5.05 -11.55
C ASP A 79 -2.19 5.24 -10.40
N VAL A 80 -2.26 4.22 -9.54
CA VAL A 80 -3.10 4.20 -8.34
C VAL A 80 -2.16 4.15 -7.14
N ILE A 81 -2.22 5.18 -6.32
CA ILE A 81 -1.41 5.32 -5.11
C ILE A 81 -2.30 4.92 -3.92
N ILE A 82 -1.89 3.91 -3.17
CA ILE A 82 -2.58 3.47 -1.96
C ILE A 82 -1.70 3.79 -0.77
N LEU A 83 -2.16 4.66 0.12
CA LEU A 83 -1.53 4.94 1.40
C LEU A 83 -2.26 4.15 2.47
N GLY A 84 -1.52 3.74 3.49
CA GLY A 84 -2.12 3.13 4.67
C GLY A 84 -1.24 3.18 5.90
N THR A 85 -1.86 2.87 7.03
CA THR A 85 -1.15 2.61 8.29
C THR A 85 -0.54 1.21 8.29
N ASP A 86 0.29 0.91 9.29
CA ASP A 86 0.79 -0.43 9.55
C ASP A 86 -0.35 -1.44 9.71
N GLY A 87 -1.50 -1.07 10.30
CA GLY A 87 -2.69 -1.93 10.35
C GLY A 87 -3.13 -2.51 9.00
N LEU A 88 -2.88 -1.81 7.88
CA LEU A 88 -3.04 -2.36 6.53
C LEU A 88 -1.88 -3.29 6.17
N PHE A 89 -0.66 -2.77 6.16
CA PHE A 89 0.52 -3.44 5.59
C PHE A 89 1.05 -4.60 6.43
N ASP A 90 0.70 -4.66 7.71
CA ASP A 90 0.97 -5.80 8.60
C ASP A 90 0.11 -7.01 8.27
N ASN A 91 -1.07 -6.78 7.69
CA ASN A 91 -2.08 -7.80 7.47
C ASN A 91 -2.19 -8.23 6.00
N LEU A 92 -1.93 -7.35 5.03
CA LEU A 92 -1.99 -7.68 3.60
C LEU A 92 -0.65 -7.46 2.91
N TYR A 93 -0.25 -8.43 2.08
CA TYR A 93 0.82 -8.22 1.11
C TYR A 93 0.38 -7.23 0.02
N PRO A 94 1.29 -6.39 -0.50
CA PRO A 94 0.99 -5.49 -1.62
C PRO A 94 0.40 -6.20 -2.84
N SER A 95 0.80 -7.45 -3.10
CA SER A 95 0.23 -8.27 -4.19
C SER A 95 -1.24 -8.62 -3.96
N GLN A 96 -1.68 -8.82 -2.72
CA GLN A 96 -3.10 -9.05 -2.41
C GLN A 96 -3.92 -7.79 -2.65
N ILE A 97 -3.36 -6.62 -2.35
CA ILE A 97 -4.00 -5.33 -2.64
C ILE A 97 -4.19 -5.18 -4.16
N ALA A 98 -3.18 -5.51 -4.97
CA ALA A 98 -3.31 -5.49 -6.43
C ALA A 98 -4.40 -6.45 -6.95
N ILE A 99 -4.54 -7.64 -6.36
CA ILE A 99 -5.61 -8.59 -6.70
C ILE A 99 -7.00 -8.01 -6.38
N ILE A 100 -7.15 -7.27 -5.27
CA ILE A 100 -8.41 -6.59 -4.95
C ILE A 100 -8.75 -5.57 -6.04
N LEU A 101 -7.77 -4.80 -6.52
CA LEU A 101 -7.98 -3.87 -7.63
C LEU A 101 -8.38 -4.58 -8.93
N ASP A 102 -7.83 -5.78 -9.21
CA ASP A 102 -8.18 -6.57 -10.38
C ASP A 102 -9.66 -7.00 -10.40
N HIS A 103 -10.28 -7.16 -9.23
CA HIS A 103 -11.69 -7.55 -9.11
C HIS A 103 -12.68 -6.41 -9.38
N LEU A 104 -12.24 -5.15 -9.33
CA LEU A 104 -13.07 -3.98 -9.63
C LEU A 104 -13.31 -3.78 -11.14
N GLY A 105 -12.58 -4.52 -11.97
CA GLY A 105 -12.79 -4.55 -13.41
C GLY A 105 -12.21 -3.35 -14.17
N PRO A 106 -12.45 -3.27 -15.49
CA PRO A 106 -11.77 -2.33 -16.37
C PRO A 106 -12.18 -0.87 -16.17
N ASN A 107 -13.33 -0.62 -15.53
CA ASN A 107 -13.88 0.72 -15.32
C ASN A 107 -13.41 1.40 -14.04
N PHE A 108 -12.66 0.69 -13.19
CA PHE A 108 -12.21 1.18 -11.88
C PHE A 108 -11.66 2.63 -11.90
N LEU A 109 -10.89 2.97 -12.93
CA LEU A 109 -10.26 4.29 -13.06
C LEU A 109 -11.20 5.43 -13.46
N TYR A 110 -12.43 5.12 -13.87
CA TYR A 110 -13.37 6.08 -14.47
C TYR A 110 -14.63 6.30 -13.62
N GLU A 111 -14.83 5.48 -12.58
CA GLU A 111 -16.02 5.52 -11.72
C GLU A 111 -15.61 5.80 -10.27
N PRO A 112 -15.89 7.01 -9.73
CA PRO A 112 -15.51 7.37 -8.37
C PRO A 112 -16.02 6.40 -7.29
N GLN A 113 -17.19 5.79 -7.52
CA GLN A 113 -17.76 4.79 -6.62
C GLN A 113 -16.88 3.55 -6.50
N LEU A 114 -16.20 3.14 -7.59
CA LEU A 114 -15.28 2.00 -7.55
C LEU A 114 -13.99 2.32 -6.80
N VAL A 115 -13.59 3.59 -6.73
CA VAL A 115 -12.45 4.04 -5.91
C VAL A 115 -12.78 3.96 -4.42
N GLU A 116 -13.98 4.38 -4.04
CA GLU A 116 -14.48 4.21 -2.68
C GLU A 116 -14.63 2.72 -2.32
N GLU A 117 -15.20 1.93 -3.23
CA GLU A 117 -15.32 0.48 -3.08
C GLU A 117 -13.95 -0.18 -2.92
N ALA A 118 -12.93 0.24 -3.68
CA ALA A 118 -11.56 -0.25 -3.53
C ALA A 118 -11.01 -0.01 -2.12
N ALA A 119 -11.15 1.22 -1.60
CA ALA A 119 -10.66 1.57 -0.28
C ALA A 119 -11.36 0.74 0.80
N ASN A 120 -12.68 0.58 0.68
CA ASN A 120 -13.49 -0.23 1.59
C ASN A 120 -13.12 -1.72 1.52
N ASN A 121 -12.94 -2.28 0.33
CA ASN A 121 -12.58 -3.68 0.15
C ASN A 121 -11.18 -3.99 0.71
N ILE A 122 -10.21 -3.09 0.47
CA ILE A 122 -8.85 -3.22 1.02
C ILE A 122 -8.87 -3.15 2.55
N ALA A 123 -9.55 -2.15 3.12
CA ALA A 123 -9.67 -2.00 4.57
C ALA A 123 -10.41 -3.20 5.22
N HIS A 124 -11.48 -3.67 4.57
CA HIS A 124 -12.24 -4.83 5.03
C HIS A 124 -11.39 -6.10 5.02
N GLU A 125 -10.67 -6.39 3.94
CA GLU A 125 -9.82 -7.58 3.84
C GLU A 125 -8.68 -7.56 4.86
N ALA A 126 -8.06 -6.38 5.08
CA ALA A 126 -7.06 -6.20 6.12
C ALA A 126 -7.65 -6.47 7.52
N HIS A 127 -8.86 -5.98 7.78
CA HIS A 127 -9.56 -6.19 9.04
C HIS A 127 -9.99 -7.64 9.26
N GLN A 128 -10.45 -8.36 8.22
CA GLN A 128 -10.72 -9.79 8.34
C GLN A 128 -9.44 -10.58 8.61
N THR A 129 -8.36 -10.24 7.92
CA THR A 129 -7.05 -10.89 8.09
C THR A 129 -6.49 -10.64 9.49
N SER A 130 -6.65 -9.43 10.04
CA SER A 130 -6.18 -9.07 11.39
C SER A 130 -6.86 -9.87 12.51
N LYS A 131 -8.09 -10.35 12.28
CA LYS A 131 -8.83 -11.23 13.20
C LYS A 131 -8.37 -12.68 13.14
N CYS A 132 -7.81 -13.12 12.01
CA CYS A 132 -7.41 -14.50 11.82
C CYS A 132 -6.18 -14.83 12.66
N LYS A 133 -6.27 -15.86 13.51
CA LYS A 133 -5.16 -16.29 14.40
C LYS A 133 -4.22 -17.31 13.74
N GLN A 134 -4.45 -17.62 12.47
CA GLN A 134 -3.64 -18.55 11.68
C GLN A 134 -3.29 -17.91 10.35
N GLY A 135 -2.13 -18.30 9.79
CA GLY A 135 -1.68 -17.80 8.50
C GLY A 135 -0.36 -17.04 8.59
N SER A 136 0.20 -16.74 7.43
CA SER A 136 1.49 -16.04 7.28
C SER A 136 1.28 -14.65 6.71
N THR A 137 0.81 -13.74 7.56
CA THR A 137 0.73 -12.30 7.25
C THR A 137 2.14 -11.67 7.20
N PRO A 138 2.29 -10.49 6.58
CA PRO A 138 3.54 -9.75 6.64
C PRO A 138 4.08 -9.59 8.07
N PHE A 139 3.20 -9.23 9.02
CA PHE A 139 3.58 -9.08 10.42
C PHE A 139 4.04 -10.39 11.06
N ALA A 140 3.30 -11.49 10.88
CA ALA A 140 3.69 -12.78 11.45
C ALA A 140 5.06 -13.24 10.93
N ILE A 141 5.34 -13.01 9.64
CA ILE A 141 6.63 -13.32 9.04
C ILE A 141 7.73 -12.43 9.62
N ALA A 142 7.49 -11.13 9.76
CA ALA A 142 8.44 -10.19 10.35
C ALA A 142 8.73 -10.54 11.83
N ALA A 143 7.70 -10.85 12.61
CA ALA A 143 7.80 -11.27 14.01
C ALA A 143 8.67 -12.52 14.17
N ARG A 144 8.43 -13.54 13.33
CA ARG A 144 9.22 -14.77 13.32
C ARG A 144 10.68 -14.52 12.96
N LYS A 145 10.94 -13.66 11.97
CA LYS A 145 12.32 -13.25 11.61
C LYS A 145 13.02 -12.50 12.75
N ALA A 146 12.27 -11.74 13.54
CA ALA A 146 12.77 -11.05 14.73
C ALA A 146 12.89 -11.97 15.97
N GLY A 147 12.57 -13.26 15.86
CA GLY A 147 12.72 -14.25 16.93
C GLY A 147 11.49 -14.49 17.79
N TYR A 148 10.35 -13.87 17.46
CA TYR A 148 9.09 -14.06 18.18
C TYR A 148 8.30 -15.25 17.63
N LYS A 149 7.58 -15.96 18.49
CA LYS A 149 6.59 -16.96 18.08
C LYS A 149 5.25 -16.27 17.85
N TYR A 150 4.92 -16.00 16.59
CA TYR A 150 3.69 -15.31 16.20
C TYR A 150 3.12 -15.87 14.89
N ASP A 151 1.80 -16.03 14.82
CA ASP A 151 1.05 -16.49 13.65
C ASP A 151 -0.27 -15.72 13.51
N GLY A 152 -0.79 -15.64 12.28
CA GLY A 152 -2.03 -14.91 11.97
C GLY A 152 -1.83 -13.41 11.80
N GLY A 153 -2.91 -12.65 11.80
CA GLY A 153 -2.91 -11.20 11.67
C GLY A 153 -2.73 -10.45 12.98
N LYS A 154 -2.37 -9.17 12.85
CA LYS A 154 -2.19 -8.21 13.95
C LYS A 154 -3.41 -7.29 13.97
N MET A 155 -4.22 -7.41 15.03
CA MET A 155 -5.35 -6.50 15.25
C MET A 155 -4.84 -5.09 15.50
N ASP A 156 -5.28 -4.12 14.67
CA ASP A 156 -4.82 -2.74 14.71
C ASP A 156 -5.85 -1.79 14.07
N ASP A 157 -5.65 -0.49 14.25
CA ASP A 157 -6.40 0.54 13.54
C ASP A 157 -5.98 0.59 12.06
N ILE A 158 -6.96 0.54 11.16
CA ILE A 158 -6.72 0.45 9.71
C ILE A 158 -7.19 1.73 9.04
N THR A 159 -6.26 2.43 8.41
CA THR A 159 -6.56 3.55 7.51
C THR A 159 -6.09 3.24 6.10
N VAL A 160 -6.93 3.54 5.10
CA VAL A 160 -6.62 3.38 3.68
C VAL A 160 -7.00 4.67 2.94
N ILE A 161 -6.09 5.21 2.16
CA ILE A 161 -6.35 6.34 1.25
C ILE A 161 -5.95 5.91 -0.15
N ILE A 162 -6.83 6.13 -1.12
CA ILE A 162 -6.54 5.87 -2.52
C ILE A 162 -6.53 7.19 -3.28
N SER A 163 -5.50 7.37 -4.09
CA SER A 163 -5.36 8.49 -5.02
C SER A 163 -5.05 7.97 -6.41
N MET A 164 -5.63 8.60 -7.43
CA MET A 164 -5.37 8.26 -8.83
C MET A 164 -4.63 9.40 -9.52
N VAL A 165 -3.57 9.05 -10.26
CA VAL A 165 -2.83 10.01 -11.06
C VAL A 165 -3.62 10.30 -12.33
N ALA A 166 -4.21 11.50 -12.40
CA ALA A 166 -4.98 11.92 -13.56
C ALA A 166 -4.09 12.17 -14.78
N LYS A 167 -4.65 11.96 -15.98
CA LYS A 167 -4.03 12.48 -17.21
C LYS A 167 -4.02 14.00 -17.14
N SER A 168 -2.89 14.61 -17.49
CA SER A 168 -2.85 16.06 -17.71
C SER A 168 -3.81 16.39 -18.85
N VAL A 169 -4.86 17.13 -18.54
CA VAL A 169 -5.70 17.78 -19.54
C VAL A 169 -5.06 19.15 -19.73
N LEU A 170 -4.19 19.28 -20.74
CA LEU A 170 -3.75 20.61 -21.15
C LEU A 170 -4.99 21.36 -21.66
N PRO A 171 -5.29 22.58 -21.14
CA PRO A 171 -6.32 23.43 -21.72
C PRO A 171 -5.94 23.93 -23.13
#